data_AF-A0A8J3SB46-F1
#
_entry.id   AF-A0A8J3SB46-F1
#
_cell.length_a   1.000
_cell.length_b   1.000
_cell.length_c   1.000
_cell.angle_alpha   90.00
_cell.angle_beta   90.00
_cell.angle_gamma   90.00
#
_symmetry.space_group_name_H-M   'P 1'
#
loop_
_entity.id
_entity.type
_entity.pdbx_description
1 polymer ?
#
loop_
_entity_poly.entity_id
_entity_poly.type
_entity_poly.pdbx_seq_one_letter_code
_entity_poly.pdbx_strand_id
1 'polypeptide(L)'
;MMTCDEARMSLGVYVLGALDPQERAEVEAHLDGCAGCRAELEELTGVAGFLDRVSEEDVAHAASPPHAVLDRLLNARVRRRRLTRVLLSLAASVVLVGLGGTIWVTASQNTEVPSAASAPEQAGHGAARDAPAGKDAAAEAQADQKAAPSASATSDNQAMLSGPVELVRKGSKGPVRATVTAVPGEKTTDLRLMLSGVAAGTRFRLEVIGVGGERQTAGNWTVDKAAYEESGDFAGTTTIPPGNIERFEVVTDAGRVLVDVSTPGR
;
A
#
# COMPACT_ATOMS: atom_id res chain seq x y z
N MET A 1 15.82 14.56 -48.22
CA MET A 1 16.35 15.79 -47.59
C MET A 1 15.65 15.89 -46.25
N MET A 2 16.41 15.70 -45.17
CA MET A 2 15.86 15.58 -43.82
C MET A 2 15.25 16.91 -43.37
N THR A 3 14.04 16.85 -42.82
CA THR A 3 13.35 18.01 -42.26
C THR A 3 13.93 18.39 -40.89
N CYS A 4 13.66 19.61 -40.42
CA CYS A 4 14.09 20.01 -39.08
C CYS A 4 13.43 19.17 -37.97
N ASP A 5 12.17 18.76 -38.16
CA ASP A 5 11.45 17.96 -37.16
C ASP A 5 12.07 16.56 -37.02
N GLU A 6 12.33 15.90 -38.15
CA GLU A 6 13.05 14.62 -38.19
C GLU A 6 14.45 14.76 -37.57
N ALA A 7 15.22 15.78 -37.96
CA ALA A 7 16.56 15.99 -37.44
C ALA A 7 16.56 16.13 -35.91
N ARG A 8 15.63 16.92 -35.35
CA ARG A 8 15.47 17.12 -33.90
C ARG A 8 15.17 15.84 -33.14
N MET A 9 14.30 14.99 -33.68
CA MET A 9 14.01 13.69 -33.07
C MET A 9 15.26 12.79 -33.05
N SER A 10 16.07 12.83 -34.11
CA SER A 10 17.30 12.04 -34.20
C SER A 10 18.47 12.60 -33.38
N LEU A 11 18.49 13.88 -32.98
CA LEU A 11 19.60 14.49 -32.22
C LEU A 11 19.92 13.76 -30.90
N GLY A 12 18.90 13.27 -30.20
CA GLY A 12 19.09 12.52 -28.95
C GLY A 12 19.82 11.19 -29.17
N VAL A 13 19.54 10.50 -30.27
CA VAL A 13 20.20 9.24 -30.63
C VAL A 13 21.58 9.51 -31.24
N TYR A 14 21.72 10.61 -31.98
CA TYR A 14 22.98 11.09 -32.54
C TYR A 14 24.01 11.34 -31.43
N VAL A 15 23.64 12.11 -30.40
CA VAL A 15 24.57 12.46 -29.29
C VAL A 15 24.96 11.26 -28.44
N LEU A 16 24.08 10.26 -28.32
CA LEU A 16 24.37 8.99 -27.66
C LEU A 16 25.14 8.00 -28.55
N GLY A 17 25.45 8.37 -29.79
CA GLY A 17 26.21 7.54 -30.73
C GLY A 17 25.46 6.32 -31.26
N ALA A 18 24.14 6.24 -31.06
CA ALA A 18 23.34 5.05 -31.33
C ALA A 18 22.65 5.03 -32.71
N LEU A 19 22.94 6.01 -33.57
CA LEU A 19 22.48 6.03 -34.96
C LEU A 19 23.26 5.06 -35.84
N ASP A 20 22.58 4.48 -36.83
CA ASP A 20 23.24 3.76 -37.90
C ASP A 20 24.04 4.74 -38.81
N PRO A 21 25.00 4.25 -39.60
CA PRO A 21 25.86 5.12 -40.40
C PRO A 21 25.12 5.97 -41.45
N GLN A 22 24.02 5.47 -42.00
CA GLN A 22 23.26 6.20 -43.02
C GLN A 22 22.46 7.34 -42.37
N GLU A 23 21.72 7.05 -41.30
CA GLU A 23 20.95 8.07 -40.58
C GLU A 23 21.87 9.15 -39.99
N ARG A 24 23.05 8.76 -39.49
CA ARG A 24 24.07 9.70 -39.01
C ARG A 24 24.49 10.69 -40.11
N ALA A 25 24.75 10.20 -41.32
CA ALA A 25 25.15 11.05 -42.44
C ALA A 25 24.04 12.02 -42.86
N GLU A 26 22.77 11.61 -42.77
CA GLU A 26 21.61 12.47 -43.05
C GLU A 26 21.48 13.61 -42.02
N VAL A 27 21.69 13.30 -40.73
CA VAL A 27 21.72 14.29 -39.65
C VAL A 27 22.88 15.27 -39.81
N GLU A 28 24.10 14.78 -40.09
CA GLU A 28 25.29 15.62 -40.28
C GLU A 28 25.12 16.59 -41.46
N ALA A 29 24.61 16.09 -42.59
CA ALA A 29 24.31 16.93 -43.75
C ALA A 29 23.26 18.02 -43.43
N HIS A 30 22.31 17.75 -42.53
CA HIS A 30 21.36 18.76 -42.05
C HIS A 30 22.03 19.80 -41.14
N LEU A 31 22.89 19.35 -40.22
CA LEU A 31 23.60 20.22 -39.27
C LEU A 31 24.54 21.22 -39.95
N ASP A 32 25.12 20.83 -41.09
CA ASP A 32 25.92 21.74 -41.94
C ASP A 32 25.11 22.96 -42.42
N GLY A 33 23.80 22.79 -42.62
CA GLY A 33 22.91 23.83 -43.16
C GLY A 33 22.03 24.54 -42.13
N CYS A 34 21.82 23.97 -40.93
CA CYS A 34 20.83 24.46 -39.97
C CYS A 34 21.43 24.90 -38.64
N ALA A 35 21.46 26.21 -38.40
CA ALA A 35 21.95 26.77 -37.13
C ALA A 35 21.06 26.43 -35.93
N GLY A 36 19.74 26.29 -36.12
CA GLY A 36 18.80 25.94 -35.04
C GLY A 36 19.05 24.54 -34.50
N CYS A 37 19.20 23.55 -35.38
CA CYS A 37 19.50 22.18 -34.97
C CYS A 37 20.90 22.05 -34.34
N ARG A 38 21.88 22.87 -34.75
CA ARG A 38 23.20 22.92 -34.08
C ARG A 38 23.11 23.48 -32.65
N ALA A 39 22.33 24.53 -32.43
CA ALA A 39 22.12 25.06 -31.08
C ALA A 39 21.42 24.04 -30.17
N GLU A 40 20.43 23.31 -30.68
CA GLU A 40 19.77 22.24 -29.92
C GLU A 40 20.72 21.07 -29.63
N LEU A 41 21.60 20.72 -30.56
CA LEU A 41 22.63 19.72 -30.33
C LEU A 41 23.59 20.15 -29.20
N GLU A 42 24.00 21.41 -29.16
CA GLU A 42 24.84 21.95 -28.08
C GLU A 42 24.15 21.82 -26.70
N GLU A 43 22.85 22.13 -26.61
CA GLU A 43 22.07 21.94 -25.37
C GLU A 43 22.05 20.47 -24.93
N LEU A 44 21.85 19.53 -25.87
CA LEU A 44 21.79 18.10 -25.59
C LEU A 44 23.15 17.51 -25.20
N THR A 45 24.25 17.96 -25.82
CA THR A 45 25.62 17.49 -25.50
C THR A 45 25.98 17.76 -24.04
N GLY A 46 25.49 18.85 -23.45
CA GLY A 46 25.65 19.14 -22.03
C GLY A 46 25.05 18.07 -21.12
N VAL A 47 23.85 17.56 -21.46
CA VAL A 47 23.18 16.49 -20.70
C VAL A 47 23.82 15.13 -20.98
N ALA A 48 24.16 14.85 -22.23
CA ALA A 48 24.80 13.59 -22.63
C ALA A 48 26.14 13.38 -21.91
N GLY A 49 26.92 14.44 -21.68
CA GLY A 49 28.17 14.37 -20.90
C GLY A 49 27.99 13.96 -19.43
N PHE A 50 26.79 14.10 -18.85
CA PHE A 50 26.48 13.53 -17.54
C PHE A 50 26.14 12.04 -17.62
N LEU A 51 25.47 11.61 -18.70
CA LEU A 51 25.14 10.20 -18.93
C LEU A 51 26.39 9.36 -19.17
N ASP A 52 27.44 9.92 -19.78
CA ASP A 52 28.75 9.27 -19.98
C ASP A 52 29.45 8.87 -18.66
N ARG A 53 29.04 9.45 -17.53
CA ARG A 53 29.59 9.11 -16.20
C ARG A 53 28.92 7.88 -15.57
N VAL A 54 27.81 7.41 -16.14
CA VAL A 54 27.07 6.26 -15.62
C VAL A 54 27.75 4.98 -16.09
N SER A 55 28.25 4.18 -15.15
CA SER A 55 28.86 2.89 -15.48
C SER A 55 27.79 1.81 -15.71
N GLU A 56 28.18 0.72 -16.38
CA GLU A 56 27.30 -0.45 -16.52
C GLU A 56 26.89 -1.03 -15.15
N GLU A 57 27.77 -0.95 -14.15
CA GLU A 57 27.47 -1.36 -12.78
C GLU A 57 26.39 -0.49 -12.13
N ASP A 58 26.43 0.83 -12.36
CA ASP A 58 25.40 1.76 -11.86
C ASP A 58 24.02 1.44 -12.46
N VAL A 59 23.98 1.13 -13.77
CA VAL A 59 22.74 0.71 -14.46
C VAL A 59 22.24 -0.62 -13.90
N ALA A 60 23.13 -1.61 -13.74
CA ALA A 60 22.78 -2.92 -13.19
C ALA A 60 22.26 -2.82 -11.74
N HIS A 61 22.84 -1.92 -10.95
CA HIS A 61 22.40 -1.66 -9.58
C HIS A 61 21.03 -0.99 -9.55
N ALA A 62 20.80 0.03 -10.37
CA ALA A 62 19.51 0.72 -10.46
C ALA A 62 18.38 -0.20 -10.99
N ALA A 63 18.71 -1.12 -11.90
CA ALA A 63 17.77 -2.09 -12.45
C ALA A 63 17.51 -3.30 -11.52
N SER A 64 18.39 -3.56 -10.56
CA SER A 64 18.23 -4.69 -9.65
C SER A 64 17.18 -4.39 -8.58
N PRO A 65 16.12 -5.22 -8.45
CA PRO A 65 15.17 -5.07 -7.35
C PRO A 65 15.89 -5.26 -6.01
N PRO A 66 15.46 -4.56 -4.93
CA PRO A 66 16.09 -4.70 -3.63
C PRO A 66 16.09 -6.18 -3.20
N HIS A 67 17.27 -6.72 -2.84
CA HIS A 67 17.41 -8.13 -2.46
C HIS A 67 16.42 -8.54 -1.37
N ALA A 68 16.08 -7.63 -0.43
CA ALA A 68 15.07 -7.87 0.59
C ALA A 68 13.67 -8.22 0.03
N VAL A 69 13.28 -7.63 -1.09
CA VAL A 69 12.00 -7.93 -1.76
C VAL A 69 12.09 -9.29 -2.46
N LEU A 70 13.19 -9.55 -3.17
CA LEU A 70 13.42 -10.85 -3.82
C LEU A 70 13.45 -11.98 -2.78
N ASP A 71 14.18 -11.81 -1.69
CA ASP A 71 14.29 -12.76 -0.59
C ASP A 71 12.94 -13.00 0.07
N ARG A 72 12.13 -11.95 0.27
CA ARG A 72 10.77 -12.09 0.83
C ARG A 72 9.88 -12.91 -0.10
N LEU A 73 9.95 -12.71 -1.42
CA LEU A 73 9.16 -13.46 -2.40
C LEU A 73 9.61 -14.93 -2.49
N LEU A 74 10.92 -15.18 -2.54
CA LEU A 74 11.48 -16.52 -2.56
C LEU A 74 11.15 -17.28 -1.27
N ASN A 75 11.33 -16.65 -0.10
CA ASN A 75 11.02 -17.26 1.19
C ASN A 75 9.51 -17.50 1.37
N ALA A 76 8.65 -16.60 0.90
CA ALA A 76 7.20 -16.82 0.92
C ALA A 76 6.80 -18.05 0.09
N ARG A 77 7.43 -18.25 -1.09
CA ARG A 77 7.17 -19.41 -1.95
C ARG A 77 7.67 -20.71 -1.31
N VAL A 78 8.87 -20.72 -0.73
CA VAL A 78 9.44 -21.88 -0.04
C VAL A 78 8.60 -22.25 1.18
N ARG A 79 8.19 -21.27 2.00
CA ARG A 79 7.36 -21.50 3.19
C ARG A 79 6.01 -22.13 2.83
N ARG A 80 5.32 -21.64 1.79
CA ARG A 80 4.05 -22.23 1.32
C ARG A 80 4.23 -23.69 0.91
N ARG A 81 5.29 -24.02 0.15
CA ARG A 81 5.60 -25.40 -0.29
C ARG A 81 5.92 -26.32 0.90
N ARG A 82 6.68 -25.84 1.88
CA ARG A 82 6.98 -26.62 3.10
C ARG A 82 5.71 -26.89 3.91
N LEU A 83 4.87 -25.88 4.13
CA LEU A 83 3.61 -26.03 4.88
C LEU A 83 2.64 -27.00 4.19
N THR A 84 2.49 -26.94 2.87
CA THR A 84 1.64 -27.89 2.13
C THR A 84 2.16 -29.32 2.22
N ARG A 85 3.47 -29.54 2.12
CA ARG A 85 4.06 -30.88 2.31
C ARG A 85 3.83 -31.42 3.72
N VAL A 86 4.00 -30.59 4.75
CA VAL A 86 3.75 -30.98 6.15
C VAL A 86 2.29 -31.34 6.36
N LEU A 87 1.35 -30.54 5.86
CA LEU A 87 -0.09 -30.84 5.96
C LEU A 87 -0.47 -32.13 5.23
N LEU A 88 0.08 -32.37 4.04
CA LEU A 88 -0.13 -33.62 3.30
C LEU A 88 0.45 -34.83 4.06
N SER A 89 1.64 -34.70 4.66
CA SER A 89 2.21 -35.78 5.48
C SER A 89 1.38 -36.09 6.73
N LEU A 90 0.86 -35.06 7.41
CA LEU A 90 -0.03 -35.24 8.56
C LEU A 90 -1.33 -35.94 8.17
N ALA A 91 -1.95 -35.52 7.05
CA ALA A 91 -3.16 -36.17 6.53
C ALA A 91 -2.91 -37.65 6.18
N ALA A 92 -1.78 -37.95 5.53
CA ALA A 92 -1.38 -39.33 5.23
C ALA A 92 -1.17 -40.17 6.50
N SER A 93 -0.55 -39.61 7.54
CA SER A 93 -0.38 -40.29 8.83
C SER A 93 -1.71 -40.61 9.51
N VAL A 94 -2.70 -39.70 9.48
CA VAL A 94 -4.04 -39.95 10.05
C VAL A 94 -4.74 -41.10 9.33
N VAL A 95 -4.62 -41.18 8.00
CA VAL A 95 -5.19 -42.29 7.21
C VAL A 95 -4.53 -43.63 7.57
N LEU A 96 -3.20 -43.66 7.72
CA LEU A 96 -2.47 -44.87 8.12
C LEU A 96 -2.85 -45.35 9.54
N VAL A 97 -3.04 -44.42 10.49
CA VAL A 97 -3.49 -44.77 11.85
C VAL A 97 -4.95 -45.22 11.86
N GLY A 98 -5.83 -44.60 11.07
CA GLY A 98 -7.23 -45.01 10.95
C GLY A 98 -7.41 -46.40 10.31
N LEU A 99 -6.64 -46.71 9.26
CA LEU A 99 -6.64 -48.03 8.62
C LEU A 99 -5.89 -49.08 9.45
N GLY A 100 -4.77 -48.72 10.09
CA GLY A 100 -4.02 -49.64 10.95
C GLY A 100 -4.72 -49.95 12.27
N GLY A 101 -5.42 -48.98 12.86
CA GLY A 101 -6.18 -49.16 14.10
C GLY A 101 -7.39 -50.08 13.95
N THR A 102 -8.06 -50.05 12.80
CA THR A 102 -9.20 -50.95 12.52
C THR A 102 -8.78 -52.41 12.29
N ILE A 103 -7.60 -52.63 11.71
CA ILE A 103 -7.01 -53.98 11.55
C ILE A 103 -6.60 -54.58 12.91
N TRP A 104 -6.07 -53.78 13.83
CA TRP A 104 -5.64 -54.29 15.14
C TRP A 104 -6.81 -54.58 16.10
N VAL A 105 -7.86 -53.75 16.09
CA VAL A 105 -9.06 -53.93 16.93
C VAL A 105 -9.92 -55.14 16.50
N THR A 106 -9.86 -55.55 15.23
CA THR A 106 -10.54 -56.77 14.77
C THR A 106 -9.74 -58.04 15.08
N ALA A 107 -8.41 -57.95 15.18
CA ALA A 107 -7.56 -59.08 15.54
C ALA A 107 -7.59 -59.42 17.05
N SER A 108 -7.85 -58.45 17.93
CA SER A 108 -7.85 -58.67 19.39
C SER A 108 -9.14 -59.28 19.96
N GLN A 109 -10.18 -59.49 19.14
CA GLN A 109 -11.48 -60.04 19.58
C GLN A 109 -11.54 -61.58 19.52
N ASN A 110 -10.47 -62.25 19.06
CA ASN A 110 -10.46 -63.70 18.83
C ASN A 110 -9.64 -64.50 19.85
N THR A 111 -9.57 -64.05 21.10
CA THR A 111 -9.07 -64.87 22.20
C THR A 111 -10.21 -65.17 23.17
N GLU A 112 -11.03 -66.17 22.81
CA GLU A 112 -11.84 -66.91 23.76
C GLU A 112 -10.91 -67.64 24.74
N VAL A 113 -11.04 -67.33 26.03
CA VAL A 113 -10.75 -68.27 27.11
C VAL A 113 -11.98 -68.28 28.02
N PRO A 114 -12.62 -69.44 28.26
CA PRO A 114 -13.86 -69.53 29.02
C PRO A 114 -13.61 -69.65 30.52
N SER A 115 -14.68 -69.34 31.28
CA SER A 115 -14.97 -69.87 32.61
C SER A 115 -14.15 -69.31 33.79
N ALA A 116 -14.78 -68.49 34.63
CA ALA A 116 -15.30 -68.94 35.93
C ALA A 116 -15.76 -67.78 36.82
N ALA A 117 -16.99 -67.93 37.34
CA ALA A 117 -17.40 -67.69 38.73
C ALA A 117 -17.43 -66.26 39.35
N SER A 118 -18.66 -65.90 39.72
CA SER A 118 -19.10 -65.24 40.98
C SER A 118 -19.31 -63.73 41.03
N ALA A 119 -20.58 -63.38 41.27
CA ALA A 119 -21.13 -62.14 41.80
C ALA A 119 -20.97 -62.08 43.35
N PRO A 120 -21.59 -61.15 44.13
CA PRO A 120 -22.34 -59.90 43.80
C PRO A 120 -22.01 -58.69 44.75
N GLU A 121 -22.89 -57.66 44.71
CA GLU A 121 -23.40 -56.90 45.88
C GLU A 121 -22.50 -55.75 46.40
N GLN A 122 -22.86 -54.47 46.62
CA GLN A 122 -24.05 -53.61 46.64
C GLN A 122 -23.51 -52.18 46.92
N ALA A 123 -24.19 -51.02 46.83
CA ALA A 123 -25.55 -50.54 46.55
C ALA A 123 -25.36 -49.04 46.18
N GLY A 124 -26.13 -48.46 45.27
CA GLY A 124 -27.39 -47.76 45.56
C GLY A 124 -27.12 -46.27 45.85
N HIS A 125 -27.75 -45.26 45.25
CA HIS A 125 -29.16 -45.04 44.90
C HIS A 125 -29.18 -43.99 43.76
N GLY A 126 -29.98 -44.03 42.69
CA GLY A 126 -31.41 -44.33 42.61
C GLY A 126 -32.21 -43.02 42.69
N ALA A 127 -32.37 -42.30 41.57
CA ALA A 127 -33.65 -42.09 40.84
C ALA A 127 -34.58 -41.03 41.48
N ALA A 128 -34.86 -39.87 40.88
CA ALA A 128 -35.63 -39.56 39.65
C ALA A 128 -37.09 -39.15 39.93
N ARG A 129 -37.62 -38.32 39.01
CA ARG A 129 -39.03 -37.96 38.72
C ARG A 129 -39.61 -36.78 39.52
N ASP A 130 -40.44 -35.89 38.98
CA ASP A 130 -41.04 -35.70 37.65
C ASP A 130 -41.57 -34.24 37.56
N ALA A 131 -41.81 -33.75 36.33
CA ALA A 131 -42.43 -32.45 35.98
C ALA A 131 -43.98 -32.49 36.14
N PRO A 132 -44.84 -31.55 35.65
CA PRO A 132 -44.62 -30.29 34.89
C PRO A 132 -45.55 -29.09 35.22
N ALA A 133 -45.36 -27.95 34.52
CA ALA A 133 -46.35 -27.28 33.63
C ALA A 133 -46.38 -25.73 33.69
N GLY A 134 -46.10 -25.09 32.54
CA GLY A 134 -46.99 -24.07 31.96
C GLY A 134 -46.46 -22.68 31.56
N LYS A 135 -46.40 -22.41 30.24
CA LYS A 135 -46.98 -21.25 29.49
C LYS A 135 -46.22 -19.89 29.56
N ASP A 136 -46.01 -19.04 28.55
CA ASP A 136 -46.49 -18.86 27.16
C ASP A 136 -45.42 -18.11 26.29
N ALA A 137 -45.64 -18.07 24.96
CA ALA A 137 -44.94 -17.32 23.90
C ALA A 137 -45.15 -15.77 24.01
N ALA A 138 -44.62 -14.84 23.21
CA ALA A 138 -43.99 -14.80 21.88
C ALA A 138 -43.18 -13.48 21.73
N ALA A 139 -42.49 -13.36 20.58
CA ALA A 139 -41.59 -12.30 20.13
C ALA A 139 -42.25 -10.93 19.84
N GLU A 140 -41.43 -9.85 19.72
CA GLU A 140 -41.45 -8.94 18.56
C GLU A 140 -40.28 -7.94 18.54
N ALA A 141 -39.99 -7.41 17.35
CA ALA A 141 -38.89 -6.54 16.98
C ALA A 141 -39.40 -5.31 16.22
N GLN A 142 -38.49 -4.32 16.02
CA GLN A 142 -38.47 -3.22 15.02
C GLN A 142 -39.05 -1.84 15.42
N ALA A 143 -38.20 -0.80 15.41
CA ALA A 143 -38.16 0.39 14.51
C ALA A 143 -38.99 1.57 15.06
N ASP A 144 -38.69 2.88 14.95
CA ASP A 144 -38.02 3.67 13.92
C ASP A 144 -37.83 5.15 14.41
N GLN A 145 -37.08 5.96 13.64
CA GLN A 145 -37.21 7.43 13.39
C GLN A 145 -36.73 8.55 14.36
N LYS A 146 -35.69 9.27 13.87
CA LYS A 146 -35.64 10.70 13.43
C LYS A 146 -36.03 11.86 14.38
N ALA A 147 -35.10 12.78 14.64
CA ALA A 147 -35.15 14.23 14.30
C ALA A 147 -34.07 15.06 15.02
N ALA A 148 -33.51 16.07 14.33
CA ALA A 148 -32.68 17.14 14.89
C ALA A 148 -33.51 18.17 15.68
N PRO A 149 -32.89 19.03 16.50
CA PRO A 149 -32.87 20.45 16.11
C PRO A 149 -31.58 21.22 16.48
N SER A 150 -31.39 22.36 15.81
CA SER A 150 -30.43 23.43 16.14
C SER A 150 -31.04 24.43 17.13
N ALA A 151 -30.23 24.99 18.06
CA ALA A 151 -30.16 26.44 18.36
C ALA A 151 -29.14 26.79 19.48
N SER A 152 -28.22 27.68 19.10
CA SER A 152 -27.45 28.72 19.82
C SER A 152 -27.27 28.75 21.36
N ALA A 153 -25.97 28.71 21.73
CA ALA A 153 -25.19 29.63 22.58
C ALA A 153 -25.62 29.96 24.02
N THR A 154 -24.82 29.52 25.01
CA THR A 154 -24.27 30.39 26.06
C THR A 154 -22.97 29.79 26.62
N SER A 155 -22.05 30.68 26.99
CA SER A 155 -20.68 30.44 27.43
C SER A 155 -20.60 29.72 28.78
N ASP A 156 -19.85 28.63 28.87
CA ASP A 156 -19.10 28.24 30.07
C ASP A 156 -17.87 27.42 29.69
N ASN A 157 -16.73 27.86 30.23
CA ASN A 157 -15.40 27.37 29.89
C ASN A 157 -15.14 25.99 30.51
N GLN A 158 -14.41 25.16 29.74
CA GLN A 158 -13.43 24.19 30.23
C GLN A 158 -13.95 22.84 30.75
N ALA A 159 -14.40 21.98 29.82
CA ALA A 159 -14.07 20.54 29.81
C ALA A 159 -14.55 19.87 28.51
N MET A 160 -13.65 19.12 27.86
CA MET A 160 -13.96 18.01 26.96
C MET A 160 -14.60 18.33 25.59
N LEU A 161 -13.80 18.80 24.63
CA LEU A 161 -14.07 18.60 23.20
C LEU A 161 -12.93 17.78 22.59
N SER A 162 -13.02 16.46 22.72
CA SER A 162 -12.21 15.51 21.95
C SER A 162 -13.13 14.76 20.99
N GLY A 163 -13.79 15.51 20.11
CA GLY A 163 -14.31 14.93 18.87
C GLY A 163 -13.16 14.67 17.88
N PRO A 164 -13.39 13.87 16.82
CA PRO A 164 -12.39 13.65 15.80
C PRO A 164 -12.17 14.97 15.03
N VAL A 165 -11.13 15.73 15.37
CA VAL A 165 -10.86 17.01 14.73
C VAL A 165 -10.19 16.76 13.38
N GLU A 166 -10.87 17.17 12.30
CA GLU A 166 -10.28 17.28 10.97
C GLU A 166 -9.11 18.27 11.01
N LEU A 167 -7.95 17.82 10.53
CA LEU A 167 -6.74 18.65 10.45
C LEU A 167 -6.58 19.14 9.01
N VAL A 168 -6.68 20.44 8.80
CA VAL A 168 -6.40 21.07 7.50
C VAL A 168 -5.10 21.86 7.58
N ARG A 169 -4.17 21.61 6.65
CA ARG A 169 -2.90 22.34 6.54
C ARG A 169 -2.68 22.87 5.15
N LYS A 170 -1.99 24.02 5.05
CA LYS A 170 -1.68 24.69 3.79
C LYS A 170 -0.20 25.04 3.77
N GLY A 171 0.45 24.83 2.63
CA GLY A 171 1.85 25.19 2.41
C GLY A 171 2.09 25.61 0.96
N SER A 172 3.14 26.38 0.74
CA SER A 172 3.56 26.79 -0.59
C SER A 172 5.06 26.95 -0.70
N LYS A 173 5.60 26.72 -1.89
CA LYS A 173 7.02 26.92 -2.22
C LYS A 173 7.12 27.35 -3.67
N GLY A 174 7.48 28.62 -3.87
CA GLY A 174 7.45 29.24 -5.21
C GLY A 174 6.04 29.15 -5.82
N PRO A 175 5.88 28.64 -7.05
CA PRO A 175 4.56 28.50 -7.69
C PRO A 175 3.72 27.35 -7.11
N VAL A 176 4.33 26.42 -6.38
CA VAL A 176 3.66 25.22 -5.87
C VAL A 176 2.86 25.56 -4.62
N ARG A 177 1.57 25.19 -4.57
CA ARG A 177 0.73 25.28 -3.37
C ARG A 177 0.06 23.95 -3.08
N ALA A 178 0.02 23.57 -1.82
CA ALA A 178 -0.62 22.36 -1.33
C ALA A 178 -1.58 22.68 -0.18
N THR A 179 -2.76 22.06 -0.19
CA THR A 179 -3.66 21.96 0.96
C THR A 179 -3.85 20.49 1.28
N VAL A 180 -3.59 20.08 2.52
CA VAL A 180 -3.80 18.71 2.99
C VAL A 180 -4.89 18.73 4.05
N THR A 181 -5.95 17.98 3.82
CA THR A 181 -7.01 17.70 4.77
C THR A 181 -6.82 16.28 5.31
N ALA A 182 -6.85 16.13 6.62
CA ALA A 182 -6.69 14.87 7.31
C ALA A 182 -7.88 14.60 8.23
N VAL A 183 -8.66 13.58 7.89
CA VAL A 183 -9.86 13.17 8.62
C VAL A 183 -9.54 11.91 9.41
N PRO A 184 -9.72 11.89 10.74
CA PRO A 184 -9.56 10.69 11.54
C PRO A 184 -10.64 9.64 11.19
N GLY A 185 -10.21 8.43 10.83
CA GLY A 185 -11.04 7.24 10.69
C GLY A 185 -10.86 6.27 11.88
N GLU A 186 -11.50 5.11 11.82
CA GLU A 186 -11.49 4.14 12.94
C GLU A 186 -10.10 3.54 13.23
N LYS A 187 -9.27 3.35 12.20
CA LYS A 187 -7.93 2.73 12.29
C LYS A 187 -6.85 3.46 11.49
N THR A 188 -7.27 4.39 10.63
CA THR A 188 -6.41 5.14 9.71
C THR A 188 -6.89 6.59 9.69
N THR A 189 -6.01 7.48 9.25
CA THR A 189 -6.35 8.84 8.90
C THR A 189 -6.49 8.92 7.38
N ASP A 190 -7.64 9.36 6.93
CA ASP A 190 -7.90 9.62 5.51
C ASP A 190 -7.33 10.99 5.14
N LEU A 191 -6.58 11.06 4.06
CA LEU A 191 -5.88 12.24 3.60
C LEU A 191 -6.40 12.67 2.24
N ARG A 192 -6.60 13.97 2.07
CA ARG A 192 -6.93 14.59 0.80
C ARG A 192 -5.97 15.73 0.55
N LEU A 193 -5.23 15.65 -0.55
CA LEU A 193 -4.25 16.65 -0.95
C LEU A 193 -4.78 17.38 -2.18
N MET A 194 -4.94 18.69 -2.07
CA MET A 194 -5.12 19.59 -3.21
C MET A 194 -3.77 20.19 -3.59
N LEU A 195 -3.29 19.91 -4.79
CA LEU A 195 -1.98 20.40 -5.27
C LEU A 195 -2.15 21.30 -6.50
N SER A 196 -1.40 22.39 -6.57
CA SER A 196 -1.39 23.33 -7.70
C SER A 196 0.02 23.84 -8.00
N GLY A 197 0.27 24.25 -9.25
CA GLY A 197 1.54 24.84 -9.68
C GLY A 197 2.67 23.84 -9.95
N VAL A 198 2.34 22.56 -10.16
CA VAL A 198 3.27 21.48 -10.52
C VAL A 198 3.11 21.13 -12.00
N ALA A 199 4.21 20.86 -12.72
CA ALA A 199 4.15 20.51 -14.13
C ALA A 199 3.40 19.18 -14.37
N ALA A 200 2.62 19.11 -15.46
CA ALA A 200 2.03 17.85 -15.91
C ALA A 200 3.13 16.82 -16.21
N GLY A 201 2.84 15.54 -15.95
CA GLY A 201 3.78 14.43 -16.00
C GLY A 201 4.63 14.26 -14.73
N THR A 202 4.56 15.18 -13.77
CA THR A 202 5.35 15.06 -12.52
C THR A 202 4.82 13.92 -11.65
N ARG A 203 5.69 12.96 -11.31
CA ARG A 203 5.41 11.94 -10.31
C ARG A 203 5.82 12.41 -8.92
N PHE A 204 4.91 12.22 -7.96
CA PHE A 204 5.16 12.60 -6.58
C PHE A 204 4.46 11.65 -5.60
N ARG A 205 4.92 11.69 -4.36
CA ARG A 205 4.35 11.00 -3.20
C ARG A 205 4.12 11.98 -2.07
N LEU A 206 3.09 11.70 -1.27
CA LEU A 206 2.81 12.45 -0.04
C LEU A 206 3.42 11.68 1.13
N GLU A 207 4.38 12.32 1.79
CA GLU A 207 5.00 11.84 3.01
C GLU A 207 4.34 12.50 4.22
N VAL A 208 3.90 11.68 5.17
CA VAL A 208 3.39 12.11 6.46
C VAL A 208 4.50 11.91 7.48
N ILE A 209 4.89 13.00 8.14
CA ILE A 209 5.93 12.98 9.16
C ILE A 209 5.23 13.09 10.52
N GLY A 210 5.33 12.03 11.32
CA GLY A 210 4.79 12.00 12.67
C GLY A 210 5.70 12.68 13.69
N VAL A 211 5.13 13.05 14.84
CA VAL A 211 5.90 13.53 15.99
C VAL A 211 6.90 12.45 16.40
N GLY A 212 8.19 12.78 16.40
CA GLY A 212 9.28 11.82 16.61
C GLY A 212 9.99 11.36 15.33
N GLY A 213 9.59 11.89 14.17
CA GLY A 213 10.32 11.73 12.91
C GLY A 213 10.00 10.46 12.13
N GLU A 214 9.01 9.67 12.55
CA GLU A 214 8.49 8.56 11.75
C GLU A 214 7.93 9.09 10.42
N ARG A 215 8.31 8.47 9.31
CA ARG A 215 7.83 8.83 7.96
C ARG A 215 6.94 7.72 7.41
N GLN A 216 5.75 8.07 6.96
CA GLN A 216 4.85 7.16 6.26
C GLN A 216 4.42 7.74 4.91
N THR A 217 4.51 6.94 3.87
CA THR A 217 4.00 7.30 2.54
C THR A 217 2.49 7.09 2.50
N ALA A 218 1.74 8.17 2.28
CA ALA A 218 0.28 8.13 2.22
C ALA A 218 -0.28 7.74 0.84
N GLY A 219 0.51 7.93 -0.21
CA GLY A 219 0.16 7.60 -1.58
C GLY A 219 1.18 8.13 -2.59
N ASN A 220 1.03 7.71 -3.83
CA ASN A 220 1.83 8.15 -4.98
C ASN A 220 0.89 8.45 -6.15
N TRP A 221 1.24 9.48 -6.93
CA TRP A 221 0.43 9.95 -8.05
C TRP A 221 1.31 10.52 -9.15
N THR A 222 0.70 10.65 -10.34
CA THR A 222 1.25 11.41 -11.45
C THR A 222 0.30 12.57 -11.73
N VAL A 223 0.83 13.78 -11.84
CA VAL A 223 0.04 14.95 -12.24
C VAL A 223 -0.29 14.79 -13.72
N ASP A 224 -1.55 14.56 -14.08
CA ASP A 224 -2.00 14.60 -15.47
C ASP A 224 -2.94 15.81 -15.72
N LYS A 225 -3.33 16.03 -16.98
CA LYS A 225 -4.17 17.17 -17.36
C LYS A 225 -5.58 17.07 -16.75
N ALA A 226 -6.11 15.85 -16.62
CA ALA A 226 -7.42 15.61 -16.03
C ALA A 226 -7.41 15.84 -14.51
N ALA A 227 -6.30 15.51 -13.84
CA ALA A 227 -6.11 15.71 -12.41
C ALA A 227 -6.24 17.19 -12.01
N TYR A 228 -5.80 18.14 -12.85
CA TYR A 228 -6.02 19.57 -12.60
C TYR A 228 -7.43 20.05 -12.93
N GLU A 229 -8.07 19.44 -13.94
CA GLU A 229 -9.41 19.83 -14.40
C GLU A 229 -10.51 19.32 -13.46
N GLU A 230 -10.32 18.18 -12.77
CA GLU A 230 -11.33 17.61 -11.87
C GLU A 230 -11.28 18.12 -10.41
N SER A 231 -10.14 18.63 -9.91
CA SER A 231 -10.01 19.37 -8.62
C SER A 231 -8.58 19.41 -8.05
N GLY A 232 -7.65 18.64 -8.63
CA GLY A 232 -6.31 18.44 -8.06
C GLY A 232 -6.34 17.68 -6.73
N ASP A 233 -7.44 16.94 -6.44
CA ASP A 233 -7.62 16.15 -5.21
C ASP A 233 -6.96 14.78 -5.34
N PHE A 234 -5.95 14.54 -4.51
CA PHE A 234 -5.23 13.28 -4.40
C PHE A 234 -5.58 12.63 -3.06
N ALA A 235 -6.22 11.46 -3.09
CA ALA A 235 -6.68 10.76 -1.89
C ALA A 235 -5.67 9.70 -1.43
N GLY A 236 -5.25 9.77 -0.16
CA GLY A 236 -4.30 8.85 0.47
C GLY A 236 -4.71 8.46 1.89
N THR A 237 -3.96 7.56 2.52
CA THR A 237 -4.23 7.13 3.91
C THR A 237 -2.94 6.98 4.71
N THR A 238 -3.01 7.18 6.03
CA THR A 238 -1.89 6.92 6.95
C THR A 238 -2.38 6.27 8.23
N THR A 239 -1.49 5.59 8.95
CA THR A 239 -1.79 5.07 10.30
C THR A 239 -1.50 6.08 11.40
N ILE A 240 -0.83 7.20 11.06
CA ILE A 240 -0.53 8.27 12.02
C ILE A 240 -1.82 9.05 12.31
N PRO A 241 -2.27 9.12 13.58
CA PRO A 241 -3.45 9.92 13.95
C PRO A 241 -3.24 11.41 13.65
N PRO A 242 -4.28 12.19 13.29
CA PRO A 242 -4.09 13.59 12.87
C PRO A 242 -3.36 14.45 13.92
N GLY A 243 -3.64 14.24 15.21
CA GLY A 243 -2.99 14.95 16.32
C GLY A 243 -1.49 14.64 16.48
N ASN A 244 -1.01 13.54 15.89
CA ASN A 244 0.39 13.11 15.94
C ASN A 244 1.15 13.43 14.64
N ILE A 245 0.55 14.17 13.70
CA ILE A 245 1.21 14.59 12.47
C ILE A 245 1.96 15.91 12.71
N GLU A 246 3.27 15.90 12.49
CA GLU A 246 4.13 17.08 12.62
C GLU A 246 4.06 17.95 11.36
N ARG A 247 4.23 17.34 10.18
CA ARG A 247 4.16 18.02 8.88
C ARG A 247 3.89 17.03 7.74
N PHE A 248 3.56 17.57 6.57
CA PHE A 248 3.48 16.80 5.33
C PHE A 248 4.54 17.29 4.34
N GLU A 249 5.16 16.37 3.61
CA GLU A 249 6.09 16.68 2.53
C GLU A 249 5.56 16.09 1.22
N VAL A 250 5.46 16.93 0.18
CA VAL A 250 5.22 16.45 -1.18
C VAL A 250 6.58 16.25 -1.84
N VAL A 251 6.92 15.01 -2.17
CA VAL A 251 8.25 14.61 -2.63
C VAL A 251 8.17 14.01 -4.03
N THR A 252 9.05 14.40 -4.95
CA THR A 252 9.15 13.74 -6.26
C THR A 252 9.80 12.36 -6.15
N ASP A 253 9.69 11.54 -7.19
CA ASP A 253 10.41 10.26 -7.27
C ASP A 253 11.93 10.42 -7.16
N ALA A 254 12.46 11.56 -7.61
CA ALA A 254 13.87 11.93 -7.47
C ALA A 254 14.26 12.40 -6.06
N GLY A 255 13.36 12.29 -5.07
CA GLY A 255 13.61 12.68 -3.68
C GLY A 255 13.57 14.18 -3.41
N ARG A 256 13.15 15.01 -4.38
CA ARG A 256 13.07 16.47 -4.21
C ARG A 256 11.78 16.86 -3.50
N VAL A 257 11.88 17.61 -2.41
CA VAL A 257 10.71 18.19 -1.72
C VAL A 257 10.17 19.38 -2.51
N LEU A 258 8.98 19.19 -3.09
CA LEU A 258 8.23 20.20 -3.85
C LEU A 258 7.59 21.24 -2.95
N VAL A 259 6.99 20.81 -1.84
CA VAL A 259 6.41 21.70 -0.83
C VAL A 259 6.42 21.00 0.52
N ASP A 260 6.77 21.77 1.53
CA ASP A 260 6.64 21.41 2.93
C ASP A 260 5.38 22.08 3.48
N VAL A 261 4.46 21.28 4.01
CA VAL A 261 3.20 21.71 4.59
C VAL A 261 3.28 21.49 6.11
N SER A 262 4.02 22.40 6.75
CA SER A 262 4.15 22.49 8.20
C SER A 262 3.04 23.36 8.81
N THR A 263 2.89 23.30 10.14
CA THR A 263 2.16 24.33 10.89
C THR A 263 2.79 25.69 10.63
N PRO A 264 2.01 26.76 10.35
CA PRO A 264 2.57 28.11 10.36
C PRO A 264 3.06 28.42 11.77
N GLY A 265 4.38 28.59 11.90
CA GLY A 265 5.08 29.23 13.02
C GLY A 265 4.78 28.71 14.44
N ARG A 266 5.73 27.98 15.01
CA ARG A 266 6.07 28.20 16.42
C ARG A 266 7.35 29.02 16.46
#